data_AF-A0A7C7JYG8-F1
#
_entry.id   AF-A0A7C7JYG8-F1
#
_cell.length_a   1.000
_cell.length_b   1.000
_cell.length_c   1.000
_cell.angle_alpha   90.00
_cell.angle_beta   90.00
_cell.angle_gamma   90.00
#
_symmetry.space_group_name_H-M   'P 1'
#
loop_
_entity.id
_entity.type
_entity.pdbx_description
1 polymer ?
#
loop_
_entity_poly.entity_id
_entity_poly.type
_entity_poly.pdbx_seq_one_letter_code
_entity_poly.pdbx_strand_id
1 'polypeptide(L)'
;MKRKLLISSLYNEEGLHACRQVFRGGGYFILFFLIGCGFLFGSLIFAQSKYPADSVLVSSNSTVIEKAIILPIAGWQRLSHNTRLLDCQFYPSCSQYGAIAIKENGIIKGIPMVADRIMRCNPSAFFNQLHIRGGFHEQDGRLIDHPTTHLNASTKKSPVVAGLLSAILPGSGRMYAGRWFDGFMGFLMFYITASSAMDASKSDHSYQKSFYYSMAGIFYLGEVYGAYRTAKYYQRQ
;
A
#
# COMPACT_ATOMS: atom_id res chain seq x y z
N MET A 1 -4.97 20.54 49.73
CA MET A 1 -3.68 19.85 49.94
C MET A 1 -3.66 18.37 49.48
N LYS A 2 -4.76 17.60 49.58
CA LYS A 2 -4.79 16.16 49.20
C LYS A 2 -4.71 15.83 47.70
N ARG A 3 -5.02 16.76 46.78
CA ARG A 3 -4.99 16.50 45.31
C ARG A 3 -3.59 16.52 44.69
N LYS A 4 -2.63 17.26 45.29
CA LYS A 4 -1.24 17.34 44.80
C LYS A 4 -0.42 16.08 45.13
N LEU A 5 -0.74 15.39 46.23
CA LEU A 5 -0.04 14.17 46.66
C LEU A 5 -0.33 12.96 45.75
N LEU A 6 -1.56 12.83 45.26
CA LEU A 6 -1.97 11.75 44.35
C LEU A 6 -1.25 11.78 42.99
N ILE A 7 -0.95 12.98 42.46
CA ILE A 7 -0.28 13.12 41.16
C ILE A 7 1.23 12.83 41.29
N SER A 8 1.85 13.14 42.44
CA SER A 8 3.28 12.83 42.66
C SER A 8 3.58 11.34 42.79
N SER A 9 2.62 10.54 43.25
CA SER A 9 2.75 9.07 43.35
C SER A 9 2.71 8.39 41.97
N LEU A 10 1.99 8.96 41.01
CA LEU A 10 1.90 8.45 39.63
C LEU A 10 3.16 8.70 38.78
N TYR A 11 4.03 9.61 39.23
CA TYR A 11 5.31 9.97 38.58
C TYR A 11 6.53 9.38 39.29
N ASN A 12 6.34 8.36 40.15
CA ASN A 12 7.45 7.62 40.73
C ASN A 12 7.95 6.52 39.77
N GLU A 13 9.25 6.23 39.75
CA GLU A 13 9.91 5.22 38.92
C GLU A 13 9.23 3.84 39.00
N GLU A 14 8.68 3.49 40.18
CA GLU A 14 7.93 2.25 40.40
C GLU A 14 6.59 2.19 39.64
N GLY A 15 5.88 3.31 39.53
CA GLY A 15 4.63 3.39 38.75
C GLY A 15 4.89 3.29 37.24
N LEU A 16 6.01 3.83 36.78
CA LEU A 16 6.46 3.70 35.40
C LEU A 16 6.92 2.27 35.07
N HIS A 17 7.57 1.59 36.02
CA HIS A 17 7.95 0.17 35.91
C HIS A 17 6.74 -0.77 35.90
N ALA A 18 5.72 -0.51 36.73
CA ALA A 18 4.46 -1.26 36.74
C ALA A 18 3.69 -1.08 35.42
N CYS A 19 3.61 0.15 34.91
CA CYS A 19 3.03 0.44 33.60
C CYS A 19 3.80 -0.29 32.48
N ARG A 20 5.14 -0.28 32.52
CA ARG A 20 6.00 -0.98 31.56
C ARG A 20 5.88 -2.52 31.65
N GLN A 21 5.59 -3.09 32.82
CA GLN A 21 5.27 -4.51 32.99
C GLN A 21 3.88 -4.86 32.44
N VAL A 22 2.87 -4.01 32.67
CA VAL A 22 1.51 -4.20 32.12
C VAL A 22 1.52 -4.16 30.58
N PHE A 23 2.34 -3.29 29.98
CA PHE A 23 2.54 -3.24 28.52
C PHE A 23 3.43 -4.36 27.95
N ARG A 24 4.18 -5.09 28.79
CA ARG A 24 5.03 -6.23 28.38
C ARG A 24 4.32 -7.58 28.45
N GLY A 25 3.12 -7.65 29.01
CA GLY A 25 2.34 -8.88 29.09
C GLY A 25 1.83 -9.30 27.70
N GLY A 26 2.29 -10.45 27.20
CA GLY A 26 1.89 -11.03 25.92
C GLY A 26 0.37 -11.26 25.72
N GLY A 27 -0.46 -10.98 26.72
CA GLY A 27 -1.92 -11.03 26.64
C GLY A 27 -2.50 -10.05 25.60
N TYR A 28 -1.93 -8.85 25.45
CA TYR A 28 -2.34 -7.93 24.37
C TYR A 28 -1.94 -8.46 23.00
N PHE A 29 -0.76 -9.09 22.88
CA PHE A 29 -0.34 -9.70 21.63
C PHE A 29 -1.28 -10.83 21.21
N ILE A 30 -1.68 -11.69 22.16
CA ILE A 30 -2.66 -12.76 21.92
C ILE A 30 -4.02 -12.17 21.55
N LEU A 31 -4.48 -11.12 22.25
CA LEU A 31 -5.76 -10.48 21.96
C LEU A 31 -5.75 -9.81 20.56
N PHE A 32 -4.70 -9.06 20.22
CA PHE A 32 -4.54 -8.46 18.89
C PHE A 32 -4.39 -9.51 17.79
N PHE A 33 -3.69 -10.61 18.06
CA PHE A 33 -3.56 -11.74 17.16
C PHE A 33 -4.89 -12.44 16.94
N LEU A 34 -5.68 -12.69 17.99
CA LEU A 34 -7.00 -13.29 17.88
C LEU A 34 -8.01 -12.37 17.20
N ILE A 35 -7.96 -11.06 17.44
CA ILE A 35 -8.80 -10.07 16.75
C ILE A 35 -8.40 -9.99 15.27
N GLY A 36 -7.11 -9.96 14.96
CA GLY A 36 -6.59 -9.96 13.59
C GLY A 36 -6.94 -11.25 12.83
N CYS A 37 -6.71 -12.41 13.45
CA CYS A 37 -7.10 -13.70 12.90
C CYS A 37 -8.62 -13.81 12.75
N GLY A 38 -9.41 -13.35 13.73
CA GLY A 38 -10.87 -13.34 13.65
C GLY A 38 -11.39 -12.44 12.51
N PHE A 39 -10.77 -11.29 12.29
CA PHE A 39 -11.07 -10.41 11.18
C PHE A 39 -10.75 -11.06 9.82
N LEU A 40 -9.58 -11.70 9.72
CA LEU A 40 -9.15 -12.44 8.52
C LEU A 40 -10.02 -13.68 8.27
N PHE A 41 -10.41 -14.42 9.30
CA PHE A 41 -11.29 -15.58 9.17
C PHE A 41 -12.71 -15.16 8.80
N GLY A 42 -13.21 -14.07 9.38
CA GLY A 42 -14.49 -13.46 9.00
C GLY A 42 -14.52 -13.06 7.52
N SER A 43 -13.40 -12.60 6.96
CA SER A 43 -13.32 -12.33 5.52
C SER A 43 -13.40 -13.58 4.62
N LEU A 44 -13.07 -14.78 5.12
CA LEU A 44 -13.30 -16.02 4.37
C LEU A 44 -14.78 -16.42 4.41
N ILE A 45 -15.43 -16.29 5.58
CA ILE A 45 -16.81 -16.71 5.80
C ILE A 45 -17.81 -15.78 5.08
N PHE A 46 -17.53 -14.47 5.08
CA PHE A 46 -18.38 -13.45 4.47
C PHE A 46 -17.80 -12.93 3.14
N ALA A 47 -17.27 -13.83 2.31
CA ALA A 47 -16.86 -13.49 0.96
C ALA A 47 -18.11 -13.12 0.12
N GLN A 48 -18.14 -11.91 -0.43
CA GLN A 48 -19.23 -11.36 -1.22
C GLN A 48 -18.75 -10.96 -2.62
N SER A 49 -19.54 -11.23 -3.66
CA SER A 49 -19.22 -10.84 -5.04
C SER A 49 -19.07 -9.32 -5.25
N LYS A 50 -19.60 -8.52 -4.32
CA LYS A 50 -19.48 -7.05 -4.29
C LYS A 50 -18.03 -6.57 -4.12
N TYR A 51 -17.16 -7.35 -3.47
CA TYR A 51 -15.76 -7.00 -3.24
C TYR A 51 -14.86 -7.85 -4.16
N PRO A 52 -14.18 -7.24 -5.14
CA PRO A 52 -13.45 -8.05 -6.11
C PRO A 52 -12.22 -8.79 -5.57
N ALA A 53 -11.69 -8.41 -4.38
CA ALA A 53 -10.75 -9.25 -3.66
C ALA A 53 -11.36 -10.62 -3.31
N ASP A 54 -12.65 -10.66 -2.97
CA ASP A 54 -13.36 -11.89 -2.64
C ASP A 54 -13.49 -12.81 -3.86
N SER A 55 -13.38 -12.30 -5.10
CA SER A 55 -13.39 -13.15 -6.30
C SER A 55 -12.18 -14.10 -6.36
N VAL A 56 -11.03 -13.73 -5.80
CA VAL A 56 -9.85 -14.61 -5.69
C VAL A 56 -9.99 -15.57 -4.50
N LEU A 57 -10.64 -15.14 -3.41
CA LEU A 57 -10.92 -16.01 -2.25
C LEU A 57 -11.89 -17.15 -2.61
N VAL A 58 -12.92 -16.85 -3.40
CA VAL A 58 -13.97 -17.79 -3.84
C VAL A 58 -13.53 -18.66 -5.02
N SER A 59 -12.59 -18.20 -5.85
CA SER A 59 -12.10 -18.93 -7.02
C SER A 59 -11.57 -20.32 -6.67
N SER A 60 -12.00 -21.35 -7.41
CA SER A 60 -11.47 -22.73 -7.33
C SER A 60 -10.10 -22.87 -7.99
N ASN A 61 -9.73 -21.95 -8.88
CA ASN A 61 -8.48 -21.98 -9.63
C ASN A 61 -7.33 -21.24 -8.93
N SER A 62 -7.61 -20.57 -7.81
CA SER A 62 -6.62 -19.77 -7.08
C SER A 62 -5.91 -20.59 -6.00
N THR A 63 -4.59 -20.46 -5.93
CA THR A 63 -3.73 -21.16 -4.97
C THR A 63 -3.95 -20.69 -3.54
N VAL A 64 -3.58 -21.52 -2.56
CA VAL A 64 -3.62 -21.15 -1.13
C VAL A 64 -2.79 -19.89 -0.84
N ILE A 65 -1.66 -19.74 -1.53
CA ILE A 65 -0.78 -18.58 -1.40
C ILE A 65 -1.46 -17.30 -1.92
N GLU A 66 -2.13 -17.37 -3.08
CA GLU A 66 -2.91 -16.24 -3.63
C GLU A 66 -4.02 -15.81 -2.66
N LYS A 67 -4.74 -16.77 -2.08
CA LYS A 67 -5.79 -16.49 -1.10
C LYS A 67 -5.22 -15.86 0.16
N ALA A 68 -4.09 -16.36 0.68
CA ALA A 68 -3.41 -15.79 1.85
C ALA A 68 -2.96 -14.34 1.61
N ILE A 69 -2.43 -14.03 0.41
CA ILE A 69 -1.99 -12.68 0.05
C ILE A 69 -3.17 -11.72 -0.13
N ILE A 70 -4.29 -12.19 -0.68
CA ILE A 70 -5.48 -11.36 -0.92
C ILE A 70 -6.27 -11.11 0.38
N LEU A 71 -6.17 -11.99 1.37
CA LEU A 71 -7.00 -11.94 2.57
C LEU A 71 -6.93 -10.60 3.34
N PRO A 72 -5.75 -10.00 3.58
CA PRO A 72 -5.67 -8.68 4.20
C PRO A 72 -6.31 -7.57 3.34
N ILE A 73 -6.19 -7.67 2.02
CA ILE A 73 -6.81 -6.72 1.06
C ILE A 73 -8.33 -6.83 1.15
N ALA A 74 -8.86 -8.04 1.18
CA ALA A 74 -10.30 -8.30 1.33
C ALA A 74 -10.84 -7.80 2.68
N GLY A 75 -10.09 -8.02 3.77
CA GLY A 75 -10.42 -7.45 5.08
C GLY A 75 -10.47 -5.93 5.05
N TRP A 76 -9.42 -5.28 4.52
CA TRP A 76 -9.36 -3.83 4.38
C TRP A 76 -10.50 -3.26 3.53
N GLN A 77 -10.89 -3.94 2.45
CA GLN A 77 -12.04 -3.53 1.62
C GLN A 77 -13.34 -3.44 2.43
N ARG A 78 -13.60 -4.37 3.35
CA ARG A 78 -14.81 -4.35 4.19
C ARG A 78 -14.84 -3.18 5.18
N LEU A 79 -13.67 -2.68 5.61
CA LEU A 79 -13.56 -1.52 6.49
C LEU A 79 -13.64 -0.20 5.71
N SER A 80 -12.81 -0.07 4.67
CA SER A 80 -12.66 1.17 3.89
C SER A 80 -13.93 1.52 3.10
N HIS A 81 -14.61 0.53 2.49
CA HIS A 81 -15.82 0.81 1.69
C HIS A 81 -17.07 1.15 2.53
N ASN A 82 -17.01 1.01 3.85
CA ASN A 82 -18.13 1.32 4.76
C ASN A 82 -17.91 2.62 5.56
N THR A 83 -16.81 3.35 5.35
CA THR A 83 -16.48 4.57 6.11
C THR A 83 -16.06 5.72 5.18
N ARG A 84 -16.83 6.81 5.14
CA ARG A 84 -16.56 7.99 4.26
C ARG A 84 -15.22 8.70 4.52
N LEU A 85 -14.66 8.59 5.72
CA LEU A 85 -13.33 9.15 6.05
C LEU A 85 -12.18 8.41 5.35
N LEU A 86 -12.42 7.21 4.85
CA LEU A 86 -11.44 6.35 4.18
C LEU A 86 -11.75 6.21 2.68
N ASP A 87 -12.54 7.13 2.13
CA ASP A 87 -12.87 7.14 0.70
C ASP A 87 -11.59 7.36 -0.11
N CYS A 88 -11.32 6.43 -1.01
CA CYS A 88 -10.17 6.52 -1.90
C CYS A 88 -10.42 7.60 -2.95
N GLN A 89 -9.42 8.44 -3.21
CA GLN A 89 -9.49 9.46 -4.27
C GLN A 89 -9.63 8.88 -5.69
N PHE A 90 -9.36 7.58 -5.86
CA PHE A 90 -9.43 6.90 -7.15
C PHE A 90 -10.59 5.91 -7.25
N TYR A 91 -11.03 5.72 -8.49
CA TYR A 91 -11.84 4.59 -8.93
C TYR A 91 -11.06 3.73 -9.94
N PRO A 92 -10.97 2.40 -9.74
CA PRO A 92 -11.23 1.70 -8.48
C PRO A 92 -10.35 2.19 -7.32
N SER A 93 -10.79 1.92 -6.07
CA SER A 93 -9.99 2.19 -4.86
C SER A 93 -8.66 1.45 -4.89
N CYS A 94 -7.63 1.86 -4.13
CA CYS A 94 -6.30 1.23 -4.17
C CYS A 94 -6.33 -0.27 -3.85
N SER A 95 -7.13 -0.69 -2.87
CA SER A 95 -7.32 -2.11 -2.55
C SER A 95 -8.02 -2.87 -3.67
N GLN A 96 -8.99 -2.22 -4.32
CA GLN A 96 -9.72 -2.79 -5.44
C GLN A 96 -8.91 -2.88 -6.72
N TYR A 97 -8.11 -1.85 -7.01
CA TYR A 97 -7.06 -1.88 -8.01
C TYR A 97 -6.11 -3.05 -7.75
N GLY A 98 -5.69 -3.25 -6.51
CA GLY A 98 -4.79 -4.35 -6.15
C GLY A 98 -5.39 -5.73 -6.39
N ALA A 99 -6.64 -5.93 -6.01
CA ALA A 99 -7.37 -7.16 -6.30
C ALA A 99 -7.47 -7.45 -7.80
N ILE A 100 -7.83 -6.44 -8.60
CA ILE A 100 -7.89 -6.58 -10.07
C ILE A 100 -6.50 -6.87 -10.64
N ALA A 101 -5.48 -6.11 -10.24
CA ALA A 101 -4.11 -6.24 -10.76
C ALA A 101 -3.55 -7.64 -10.53
N ILE A 102 -3.70 -8.19 -9.31
CA ILE A 102 -3.25 -9.54 -8.96
C ILE A 102 -4.07 -10.59 -9.71
N LYS A 103 -5.40 -10.43 -9.77
CA LYS A 103 -6.28 -11.37 -10.49
C LYS A 103 -5.95 -11.48 -11.97
N GLU A 104 -5.71 -10.35 -12.64
CA GLU A 104 -5.52 -10.30 -14.10
C GLU A 104 -4.07 -10.57 -14.52
N ASN A 105 -3.08 -10.23 -13.69
CA ASN A 105 -1.66 -10.28 -14.06
C ASN A 105 -0.82 -11.26 -13.24
N GLY A 106 -1.44 -11.93 -12.26
CA GLY A 106 -0.76 -12.76 -11.26
C GLY A 106 -0.01 -11.95 -10.21
N ILE A 107 0.47 -12.62 -9.16
CA ILE A 107 1.14 -11.98 -8.01
C ILE A 107 2.41 -11.22 -8.44
N ILE A 108 3.25 -11.84 -9.29
CA ILE A 108 4.57 -11.30 -9.64
C ILE A 108 4.49 -9.92 -10.29
N LYS A 109 3.51 -9.72 -11.19
CA LYS A 109 3.28 -8.42 -11.85
C LYS A 109 2.31 -7.55 -11.05
N GLY A 110 1.30 -8.15 -10.43
CA GLY A 110 0.27 -7.46 -9.68
C GLY A 110 0.84 -6.69 -8.48
N ILE A 111 1.77 -7.28 -7.72
CA ILE A 111 2.35 -6.63 -6.54
C ILE A 111 3.07 -5.30 -6.89
N PRO A 112 4.00 -5.23 -7.86
CA PRO A 112 4.57 -3.97 -8.31
C PRO A 112 3.54 -2.96 -8.82
N MET A 113 2.46 -3.42 -9.47
CA MET A 113 1.36 -2.53 -9.90
C MET A 113 0.63 -1.92 -8.69
N VAL A 114 0.39 -2.69 -7.64
CA VAL A 114 -0.21 -2.19 -6.40
C VAL A 114 0.70 -1.16 -5.73
N ALA A 115 2.01 -1.45 -5.65
CA ALA A 115 2.98 -0.52 -5.10
C ALA A 115 3.03 0.80 -5.89
N ASP A 116 3.10 0.74 -7.23
CA ASP A 116 2.98 1.92 -8.11
C ASP A 116 1.71 2.73 -7.80
N ARG A 117 0.58 2.05 -7.66
CA ARG A 117 -0.70 2.69 -7.34
C ARG A 117 -0.65 3.43 -6.01
N ILE A 118 -0.05 2.84 -4.97
CA ILE A 118 0.12 3.48 -3.66
C ILE A 118 0.96 4.75 -3.79
N MET A 119 2.06 4.72 -4.55
CA MET A 119 2.92 5.89 -4.76
C MET A 119 2.22 7.02 -5.52
N ARG A 120 1.34 6.69 -6.48
CA ARG A 120 0.51 7.67 -7.21
C ARG A 120 -0.70 8.15 -6.41
N CYS A 121 -1.02 7.51 -5.29
CA CYS A 121 -2.09 7.89 -4.38
C CYS A 121 -1.61 8.93 -3.37
N ASN A 122 -1.32 10.12 -3.88
CA ASN A 122 -0.79 11.24 -3.12
C ASN A 122 -1.53 12.55 -3.48
N PRO A 123 -1.29 13.68 -2.79
CA PRO A 123 -1.99 14.95 -3.04
C PRO A 123 -1.88 15.51 -4.46
N SER A 124 -0.84 15.16 -5.23
CA SER A 124 -0.66 15.62 -6.61
C SER A 124 -1.50 14.86 -7.64
N ALA A 125 -2.12 13.74 -7.24
CA ALA A 125 -2.86 12.84 -8.11
C ALA A 125 -3.96 13.53 -8.92
N PHE A 126 -4.73 14.42 -8.30
CA PHE A 126 -5.78 15.20 -8.97
C PHE A 126 -5.21 16.06 -10.10
N PHE A 127 -4.16 16.83 -9.81
CA PHE A 127 -3.48 17.66 -10.81
C PHE A 127 -2.86 16.83 -11.94
N ASN A 128 -2.27 15.68 -11.59
CA ASN A 128 -1.72 14.75 -12.59
C ASN A 128 -2.82 14.20 -13.51
N GLN A 129 -4.00 13.88 -12.99
CA GLN A 129 -5.14 13.43 -13.79
C GLN A 129 -5.60 14.51 -14.77
N LEU A 130 -5.66 15.77 -14.33
CA LEU A 130 -6.00 16.89 -15.21
C LEU A 130 -4.98 17.07 -16.35
N HIS A 131 -3.69 16.94 -16.05
CA HIS A 131 -2.61 17.10 -17.03
C HIS A 131 -2.58 16.04 -18.13
N ILE A 132 -3.12 14.85 -17.86
CA ILE A 132 -3.22 13.76 -18.83
C ILE A 132 -4.60 13.70 -19.49
N ARG A 133 -5.51 14.65 -19.16
CA ARG A 133 -6.93 14.62 -19.54
C ARG A 133 -7.59 13.29 -19.20
N GLY A 134 -7.27 12.76 -18.02
CA GLY A 134 -7.82 11.50 -17.54
C GLY A 134 -9.29 11.64 -17.13
N GLY A 135 -10.04 10.54 -17.24
CA GLY A 135 -11.47 10.53 -16.90
C GLY A 135 -11.76 10.65 -15.40
N PHE A 136 -12.99 11.05 -15.09
CA PHE A 136 -13.55 11.09 -13.74
C PHE A 136 -14.77 10.17 -13.67
N HIS A 137 -14.94 9.47 -12.55
CA HIS A 137 -16.03 8.54 -12.35
C HIS A 137 -17.33 9.32 -12.14
N GLU A 138 -18.30 9.16 -13.03
CA GLU A 138 -19.48 10.04 -13.13
C GLU A 138 -20.31 10.12 -11.84
N GLN A 139 -20.34 9.04 -11.05
CA GLN A 139 -21.19 8.96 -9.86
C GLN A 139 -20.65 9.75 -8.66
N ASP A 140 -19.32 9.90 -8.55
CA ASP A 140 -18.68 10.40 -7.33
C ASP A 140 -17.44 11.30 -7.58
N GLY A 141 -17.11 11.56 -8.84
CA GLY A 141 -16.01 12.44 -9.23
C GLY A 141 -14.61 11.90 -8.96
N ARG A 142 -14.46 10.61 -8.62
CA ARG A 142 -13.14 10.02 -8.35
C ARG A 142 -12.29 9.91 -9.61
N LEU A 143 -10.97 9.93 -9.42
CA LEU A 143 -10.00 9.80 -10.50
C LEU A 143 -10.05 8.39 -11.09
N ILE A 144 -10.32 8.24 -12.39
CA ILE A 144 -10.35 6.92 -13.03
C ILE A 144 -8.92 6.46 -13.33
N ASP A 145 -8.51 5.33 -12.74
CA ASP A 145 -7.29 4.64 -13.12
C ASP A 145 -7.36 3.15 -12.82
N HIS A 146 -7.43 2.36 -13.87
CA HIS A 146 -7.51 0.90 -13.82
C HIS A 146 -6.14 0.24 -14.03
N PRO A 147 -5.93 -1.00 -13.53
CA PRO A 147 -4.70 -1.76 -13.77
C PRO A 147 -4.36 -1.86 -15.25
N THR A 148 -5.36 -2.20 -16.06
CA THR A 148 -5.38 -2.04 -17.51
C THR A 148 -5.71 -0.57 -17.84
N THR A 149 -4.72 0.16 -18.35
CA THR A 149 -4.95 1.56 -18.71
C THR A 149 -5.67 1.66 -20.05
N HIS A 150 -6.63 2.57 -20.13
CA HIS A 150 -7.33 2.94 -21.37
C HIS A 150 -6.64 4.11 -22.09
N LEU A 151 -5.54 4.64 -21.52
CA LEU A 151 -4.83 5.77 -22.08
C LEU A 151 -3.92 5.32 -23.23
N ASN A 152 -3.84 6.15 -24.27
CA ASN A 152 -2.92 5.93 -25.39
C ASN A 152 -1.46 6.07 -24.92
N ALA A 153 -0.58 5.25 -25.49
CA ALA A 153 0.84 5.35 -25.22
C ALA A 153 1.41 6.67 -25.78
N SER A 154 2.21 7.36 -24.98
CA SER A 154 2.92 8.58 -25.38
C SER A 154 4.27 8.26 -26.01
N THR A 155 4.69 9.07 -26.98
CA THR A 155 5.98 8.97 -27.67
C THR A 155 7.00 10.03 -27.23
N LYS A 156 6.62 11.00 -26.37
CA LYS A 156 7.47 12.18 -26.04
C LYS A 156 8.72 11.86 -25.20
N LYS A 157 8.68 10.80 -24.39
CA LYS A 157 9.74 10.41 -23.44
C LYS A 157 9.87 8.89 -23.43
N SER A 158 11.08 8.37 -23.28
CA SER A 158 11.34 6.93 -23.35
C SER A 158 10.95 6.23 -22.04
N PRO A 159 10.04 5.24 -22.08
CA PRO A 159 9.68 4.45 -20.91
C PRO A 159 10.85 3.65 -20.33
N VAL A 160 11.74 3.15 -21.19
CA VAL A 160 12.91 2.38 -20.76
C VAL A 160 13.89 3.28 -20.01
N VAL A 161 14.15 4.49 -20.52
CA VAL A 161 15.00 5.47 -19.83
C VAL A 161 14.40 5.84 -18.47
N ALA A 162 13.09 6.05 -18.39
CA ALA A 162 12.43 6.33 -17.12
C ALA A 162 12.62 5.18 -16.11
N GLY A 163 12.42 3.93 -16.54
CA GLY A 163 12.65 2.75 -15.70
C GLY A 163 14.10 2.65 -15.21
N LEU A 164 15.08 2.85 -16.10
CA LEU A 164 16.50 2.80 -15.77
C LEU A 164 16.90 3.90 -14.78
N LEU A 165 16.40 5.13 -14.97
CA LEU A 165 16.62 6.23 -14.04
C LEU A 165 16.10 5.88 -12.64
N SER A 166 14.85 5.41 -12.52
CA SER A 166 14.30 5.01 -11.22
C SER A 166 14.98 3.77 -10.63
N ALA A 167 15.59 2.89 -11.43
CA ALA A 167 16.37 1.76 -10.92
C ALA A 167 17.69 2.21 -10.28
N ILE A 168 18.35 3.23 -10.86
CA ILE A 168 19.57 3.80 -10.29
C ILE A 168 19.25 4.69 -9.09
N LEU A 169 18.28 5.58 -9.25
CA LEU A 169 17.84 6.52 -8.23
C LEU A 169 16.31 6.55 -8.19
N PRO A 170 15.69 5.85 -7.22
CA PRO A 170 14.24 5.81 -7.04
C PRO A 170 13.61 7.20 -7.10
N GLY A 171 12.49 7.32 -7.82
CA GLY A 171 11.78 8.58 -8.05
C GLY A 171 12.21 9.33 -9.32
N SER A 172 13.47 9.23 -9.72
CA SER A 172 14.02 10.07 -10.80
C SER A 172 13.37 9.81 -12.17
N GLY A 173 12.96 8.58 -12.46
CA GLY A 173 12.26 8.23 -13.69
C GLY A 173 10.87 8.85 -13.81
N ARG A 174 10.14 8.99 -12.69
CA ARG A 174 8.85 9.69 -12.66
C ARG A 174 9.04 11.21 -12.81
N MET A 175 10.08 11.77 -12.22
CA MET A 175 10.46 13.17 -12.41
C MET A 175 10.80 13.46 -13.87
N TYR A 176 11.58 12.58 -14.52
CA TYR A 176 11.89 12.64 -15.95
C TYR A 176 10.64 12.65 -16.83
N ALA A 177 9.61 11.91 -16.44
CA ALA A 177 8.32 11.86 -17.14
C ALA A 177 7.36 13.01 -16.77
N GLY A 178 7.80 13.99 -15.97
CA GLY A 178 7.03 15.18 -15.61
C GLY A 178 6.14 15.05 -14.38
N ARG A 179 6.18 13.91 -13.66
CA ARG A 179 5.44 13.68 -12.41
C ARG A 179 6.37 13.81 -11.22
N TRP A 180 6.82 15.03 -10.95
CA TRP A 180 7.87 15.27 -9.96
C TRP A 180 7.47 14.82 -8.55
N PHE A 181 6.23 15.10 -8.13
CA PHE A 181 5.75 14.79 -6.78
C PHE A 181 5.56 13.29 -6.58
N ASP A 182 5.11 12.57 -7.61
CA ASP A 182 5.09 11.10 -7.57
C ASP A 182 6.51 10.52 -7.48
N GLY A 183 7.48 11.14 -8.16
CA GLY A 183 8.89 10.78 -8.02
C GLY A 183 9.40 11.00 -6.60
N PHE A 184 9.10 12.14 -5.99
CA PHE A 184 9.45 12.40 -4.59
C PHE A 184 8.80 11.40 -3.63
N MET A 185 7.51 11.10 -3.80
CA MET A 185 6.80 10.12 -2.98
C MET A 185 7.36 8.70 -3.18
N GLY A 186 7.74 8.34 -4.41
CA GLY A 186 8.38 7.05 -4.70
C GLY A 186 9.75 6.93 -4.04
N PHE A 187 10.58 7.97 -4.12
CA PHE A 187 11.85 8.05 -3.39
C PHE A 187 11.64 7.90 -1.89
N LEU A 188 10.72 8.67 -1.30
CA LEU A 188 10.46 8.65 0.13
C LEU A 188 9.97 7.27 0.61
N MET A 189 9.05 6.65 -0.13
CA MET A 189 8.51 5.33 0.23
C MET A 189 9.58 4.24 0.17
N PHE A 190 10.42 4.28 -0.87
CA PHE A 190 11.57 3.37 -0.94
C PHE A 190 12.58 3.65 0.18
N TYR A 191 12.89 4.92 0.48
CA TYR A 191 13.79 5.28 1.56
C TYR A 191 13.34 4.73 2.92
N ILE A 192 12.06 4.89 3.26
CA ILE A 192 11.50 4.39 4.53
C ILE A 192 11.58 2.87 4.59
N THR A 193 11.17 2.18 3.53
CA THR A 193 11.14 0.71 3.51
C THR A 193 12.55 0.11 3.46
N ALA A 194 13.47 0.71 2.72
CA ALA A 194 14.88 0.32 2.68
C ALA A 194 15.57 0.56 4.02
N SER A 195 15.37 1.73 4.64
CA SER A 195 15.91 2.03 5.98
C SER A 195 15.39 1.04 7.01
N SER A 196 14.10 0.70 6.96
CA SER A 196 13.50 -0.31 7.84
C SER A 196 14.12 -1.70 7.64
N ALA A 197 14.43 -2.06 6.38
CA ALA A 197 15.14 -3.31 6.08
C ALA A 197 16.58 -3.31 6.60
N MET A 198 17.29 -2.18 6.53
CA MET A 198 18.63 -2.02 7.08
C MET A 198 18.66 -2.07 8.61
N ASP A 199 17.62 -1.57 9.27
CA ASP A 199 17.50 -1.72 10.72
C ASP A 199 17.12 -3.15 11.12
N ALA A 200 16.21 -3.78 10.37
CA ALA A 200 15.87 -5.19 10.56
C ALA A 200 17.05 -6.14 10.30
N SER A 201 18.01 -5.76 9.44
CA SER A 201 19.20 -6.58 9.18
C SER A 201 20.09 -6.74 10.41
N LYS A 202 20.04 -5.77 11.34
CA LYS A 202 20.76 -5.78 12.62
C LYS A 202 20.08 -6.62 13.69
N SER A 203 18.82 -7.03 13.50
CA SER A 203 18.12 -7.90 14.47
C SER A 203 18.51 -9.37 14.27
N ASP A 204 18.36 -10.20 15.30
CA ASP A 204 18.61 -11.65 15.19
C ASP A 204 17.43 -12.41 14.58
N HIS A 205 16.28 -11.75 14.42
CA HIS A 205 15.03 -12.39 14.04
C HIS A 205 14.87 -12.50 12.52
N SER A 206 14.98 -13.72 11.98
CA SER A 206 14.85 -14.00 10.54
C SER A 206 13.51 -13.56 9.95
N TYR A 207 12.41 -13.65 10.71
CA TYR A 207 11.08 -13.22 10.23
C TYR A 207 11.01 -11.71 9.99
N GLN A 208 11.67 -10.90 10.82
CA GLN A 208 11.70 -9.44 10.65
C GLN A 208 12.47 -9.07 9.38
N LYS A 209 13.65 -9.68 9.19
CA LYS A 209 14.45 -9.52 7.97
C LYS A 209 13.60 -9.83 6.73
N SER A 210 12.99 -11.00 6.70
CA SER A 210 12.18 -11.45 5.55
C SER A 210 11.06 -10.47 5.23
N PHE A 211 10.33 -9.99 6.25
CA PHE A 211 9.25 -9.03 6.07
C PHE A 211 9.73 -7.69 5.49
N TYR A 212 10.73 -7.07 6.12
CA TYR A 212 11.19 -5.73 5.71
C TYR A 212 11.96 -5.75 4.38
N TYR A 213 12.76 -6.80 4.12
CA TYR A 213 13.38 -6.98 2.80
C TYR A 213 12.33 -7.18 1.70
N SER A 214 11.28 -7.97 1.98
CA SER A 214 10.17 -8.13 1.03
C SER A 214 9.50 -6.80 0.75
N MET A 215 9.22 -6.00 1.78
CA MET A 215 8.60 -4.69 1.62
C MET A 215 9.46 -3.72 0.79
N ALA A 216 10.76 -3.65 1.08
CA ALA A 216 11.70 -2.85 0.31
C ALA A 216 11.74 -3.29 -1.16
N GLY A 217 11.77 -4.60 -1.41
CA GLY A 217 11.72 -5.15 -2.77
C GLY A 217 10.43 -4.81 -3.51
N ILE A 218 9.28 -4.91 -2.85
CA ILE A 218 7.97 -4.57 -3.43
C ILE A 218 7.92 -3.11 -3.88
N PHE A 219 8.32 -2.18 -3.01
CA PHE A 219 8.29 -0.76 -3.34
C PHE A 219 9.37 -0.35 -4.35
N TYR A 220 10.54 -0.99 -4.32
CA TYR A 220 11.56 -0.80 -5.34
C TYR A 220 11.08 -1.22 -6.73
N LEU A 221 10.54 -2.44 -6.85
CA LEU A 221 10.01 -2.95 -8.12
C LEU A 221 8.82 -2.12 -8.60
N GLY A 222 7.93 -1.72 -7.67
CA GLY A 222 6.83 -0.81 -7.96
C GLY A 222 7.30 0.54 -8.47
N GLU A 223 8.45 1.03 -8.01
CA GLU A 223 8.98 2.32 -8.41
C GLU A 223 9.55 2.27 -9.83
N VAL A 224 10.35 1.24 -10.13
CA VAL A 224 10.88 1.00 -11.49
C VAL A 224 9.73 0.78 -12.49
N TYR A 225 8.77 -0.08 -12.14
CA TYR A 225 7.59 -0.34 -12.96
C TYR A 225 6.76 0.92 -13.18
N GLY A 226 6.52 1.68 -12.10
CA GLY A 226 5.71 2.88 -12.14
C GLY A 226 6.36 4.02 -12.92
N ALA A 227 7.68 4.15 -12.91
CA ALA A 227 8.42 5.09 -13.75
C ALA A 227 8.26 4.76 -15.24
N TYR A 228 8.43 3.49 -15.61
CA TYR A 228 8.17 3.02 -16.98
C TYR A 228 6.73 3.33 -17.39
N ARG A 229 5.75 2.96 -16.56
CA ARG A 229 4.31 3.18 -16.82
C ARG A 229 3.99 4.66 -16.93
N THR A 230 4.62 5.50 -16.12
CA THR A 230 4.44 6.96 -16.13
C THR A 230 4.88 7.56 -17.46
N ALA A 231 6.09 7.25 -17.90
CA ALA A 231 6.55 7.67 -19.22
C ALA A 231 5.72 7.05 -20.34
N LYS A 232 5.18 5.84 -20.19
CA LYS A 232 4.38 5.24 -21.26
C LYS A 232 2.98 5.86 -21.41
N TYR A 233 2.27 6.13 -20.31
CA TYR A 233 0.83 6.45 -20.35
C TYR A 233 0.43 7.75 -19.65
N TYR A 234 1.24 8.26 -18.73
CA TYR A 234 0.86 9.38 -17.86
C TYR A 234 1.69 10.63 -18.11
N GLN A 235 2.09 10.86 -19.37
CA GLN A 235 2.78 12.08 -19.75
C GLN A 235 1.81 13.23 -19.95
N ARG A 236 2.24 14.45 -19.62
CA ARG A 236 1.48 15.68 -19.89
C ARG A 236 1.20 15.80 -21.38
N GLN A 237 -0.08 15.94 -21.74
CA GLN A 237 -0.52 16.17 -23.12
C GLN A 237 -0.15 17.58 -23.56
#